data_AF-A0A0X3VAN2-F1
#
_entry.id   AF-A0A0X3VAN2-F1
#
_cell.length_a   1.000
_cell.length_b   1.000
_cell.length_c   1.000
_cell.angle_alpha   90.00
_cell.angle_beta   90.00
_cell.angle_gamma   90.00
#
_symmetry.space_group_name_H-M   'P 1'
#
loop_
_entity.id
_entity.type
_entity.pdbx_description
1 polymer ?
#
loop_
_entity_poly.entity_id
_entity_poly.type
_entity_poly.pdbx_seq_one_letter_code
_entity_poly.pdbx_strand_id
1 'polypeptide(L)'
;MRRGLVAVAVLVATAVVGCGTEEESAVVEGTPAATPYDGPLYVPVRNLDEEGPRATRIESGAAGRALECDGEIYSGGGSEPWSEGDGGSTPEGGLKTYFEIEQPDVPRSGYRVEREEGGRVLFSYDVDGRTKVAVVVAKDRKNRPGWGPETSASCDPAELPESFTATKEYEIWTDRDGHRVPITEVSSSVGSAHCDWQQAHFLELGAYQDRKLYARDPDGVLEPGMLNDAYDGDVPMPEGAHDTGYRLGDRQLWLTEDTSTAYVRTPDGVEAWPRVKDGMGCR
;
A
#
# COMPACT_ATOMS: atom_id res chain seq x y z
N MET A 1 7.92 -85.07 7.41
CA MET A 1 8.33 -83.68 7.70
C MET A 1 8.91 -83.08 6.43
N ARG A 2 8.13 -82.30 5.69
CA ARG A 2 8.59 -81.52 4.52
C ARG A 2 7.89 -80.17 4.59
N ARG A 3 8.68 -79.11 4.82
CA ARG A 3 8.25 -77.71 4.81
C ARG A 3 8.25 -77.23 3.36
N GLY A 4 7.11 -76.77 2.85
CA GLY A 4 6.96 -76.11 1.56
C GLY A 4 6.85 -74.60 1.75
N LEU A 5 7.56 -73.85 0.91
CA LEU A 5 7.60 -72.39 0.86
C LEU A 5 6.26 -71.79 0.42
N VAL A 6 5.87 -70.66 1.02
CA VAL A 6 4.89 -69.73 0.46
C VAL A 6 5.58 -68.38 0.33
N ALA A 7 5.73 -67.90 -0.91
CA ALA A 7 6.26 -66.59 -1.23
C ALA A 7 5.16 -65.54 -1.05
N VAL A 8 5.42 -64.51 -0.25
CA VAL A 8 4.56 -63.33 -0.11
C VAL A 8 5.16 -62.23 -0.99
N ALA A 9 4.48 -61.90 -2.08
CA ALA A 9 4.79 -60.73 -2.90
C ALA A 9 4.25 -59.48 -2.19
N VAL A 10 5.15 -58.61 -1.73
CA VAL A 10 4.81 -57.29 -1.20
C VAL A 10 4.75 -56.31 -2.37
N LEU A 11 3.53 -55.90 -2.73
CA LEU A 11 3.28 -54.76 -3.61
C LEU A 11 3.57 -53.48 -2.82
N VAL A 12 4.74 -52.87 -3.07
CA VAL A 12 5.05 -51.52 -2.59
C VAL A 12 4.33 -50.54 -3.52
N ALA A 13 3.24 -49.95 -3.02
CA ALA A 13 2.61 -48.82 -3.67
C ALA A 13 3.51 -47.59 -3.50
N THR A 14 4.20 -47.20 -4.56
CA THR A 14 4.91 -45.92 -4.64
C THR A 14 3.87 -44.81 -4.77
N ALA A 15 3.60 -44.12 -3.67
CA ALA A 15 2.90 -42.84 -3.71
C ALA A 15 3.81 -41.82 -4.40
N VAL A 16 3.42 -41.40 -5.60
CA VAL A 16 4.05 -40.28 -6.30
C VAL A 16 3.56 -39.02 -5.59
N VAL A 17 4.36 -38.50 -4.66
CA VAL A 17 4.16 -37.15 -4.11
C VAL A 17 4.53 -36.18 -5.23
N GLY A 18 3.53 -35.68 -5.93
CA GLY A 18 3.71 -34.57 -6.86
C GLY A 18 4.13 -33.35 -6.06
N CYS A 19 5.32 -32.84 -6.32
CA CYS A 19 5.74 -31.50 -5.88
C CYS A 19 4.92 -30.45 -6.65
N GLY A 20 3.66 -30.27 -6.28
CA GLY A 20 2.95 -29.03 -6.53
C GLY A 20 3.35 -28.08 -5.43
N THR A 21 4.06 -27.01 -5.77
CA THR A 21 4.09 -25.82 -4.91
C THR A 21 2.63 -25.39 -4.75
N GLU A 22 2.05 -25.63 -3.58
CA GLU A 22 0.77 -25.02 -3.20
C GLU A 22 1.00 -23.51 -3.26
N GLU A 23 0.52 -22.87 -4.33
CA GLU A 23 0.43 -21.41 -4.35
C GLU A 23 -0.53 -21.03 -3.22
N GLU A 24 -0.04 -20.25 -2.25
CA GLU A 24 -0.88 -19.76 -1.17
C GLU A 24 -2.05 -18.96 -1.75
N SER A 25 -3.26 -19.32 -1.35
CA SER A 25 -4.48 -18.65 -1.78
C SER A 25 -4.46 -17.19 -1.32
N ALA A 26 -4.75 -16.27 -2.24
CA ALA A 26 -5.00 -14.88 -1.89
C ALA A 26 -6.27 -14.72 -1.02
N VAL A 27 -7.17 -15.70 -1.09
CA VAL A 27 -8.48 -15.68 -0.43
C VAL A 27 -8.49 -16.62 0.78
N VAL A 28 -9.03 -16.13 1.89
CA VAL A 28 -9.26 -16.86 3.13
C VAL A 28 -10.76 -17.07 3.36
N GLU A 29 -11.12 -18.19 4.00
CA GLU A 29 -12.48 -18.40 4.49
C GLU A 29 -12.72 -17.54 5.74
N GLY A 30 -13.87 -16.87 5.83
CA GLY A 30 -14.13 -15.95 6.93
C GLY A 30 -15.56 -15.43 7.01
N THR A 31 -15.86 -14.78 8.15
CA THR A 31 -17.12 -14.06 8.34
C THR A 31 -17.01 -12.70 7.66
N PRO A 32 -18.08 -12.19 6.99
CA PRO A 32 -18.04 -10.88 6.35
C PRO A 32 -17.73 -9.73 7.31
N ALA A 33 -17.36 -8.56 6.76
CA ALA A 33 -17.19 -7.30 7.49
C ALA A 33 -18.43 -7.02 8.34
N ALA A 34 -18.24 -6.20 9.38
CA ALA A 34 -19.33 -5.83 10.28
C ALA A 34 -20.52 -5.21 9.51
N THR A 35 -20.23 -4.51 8.41
CA THR A 35 -21.23 -3.93 7.51
C THR A 35 -20.92 -4.31 6.05
N PRO A 36 -21.37 -5.48 5.56
CA PRO A 36 -21.11 -5.87 4.18
C PRO A 36 -21.72 -4.88 3.18
N TYR A 37 -21.01 -4.61 2.09
CA TYR A 37 -21.48 -3.73 1.04
C TYR A 37 -22.76 -4.27 0.37
N ASP A 38 -23.81 -3.45 0.37
CA ASP A 38 -25.14 -3.80 -0.16
C ASP A 38 -25.46 -3.16 -1.52
N GLY A 39 -24.56 -2.31 -2.02
CA GLY A 39 -24.73 -1.61 -3.28
C GLY A 39 -24.40 -2.45 -4.53
N PRO A 40 -24.62 -1.88 -5.73
CA PRO A 40 -24.36 -2.58 -6.99
C PRO A 40 -22.85 -2.81 -7.21
N LEU A 41 -22.47 -4.01 -7.67
CA LEU A 41 -21.07 -4.30 -8.02
C LEU A 41 -20.61 -3.64 -9.32
N TYR A 42 -21.53 -3.07 -10.11
CA TYR A 42 -21.20 -2.26 -11.27
C TYR A 42 -21.61 -0.81 -11.03
N VAL A 43 -20.62 0.06 -10.93
CA VAL A 43 -20.78 1.51 -10.91
C VAL A 43 -19.94 2.08 -12.04
N PRO A 44 -20.53 2.81 -13.00
CA PRO A 44 -19.76 3.42 -14.08
C PRO A 44 -18.67 4.34 -13.54
N VAL A 45 -17.42 4.06 -13.92
CA VAL A 45 -16.27 4.90 -13.62
C VAL A 45 -16.13 5.97 -14.71
N ARG A 46 -15.60 7.13 -14.34
CA ARG A 46 -15.25 8.20 -15.27
C ARG A 46 -13.88 8.71 -14.88
N ASN A 47 -12.93 8.66 -15.80
CA ASN A 47 -11.63 9.28 -15.62
C ASN A 47 -11.84 10.79 -15.61
N LEU A 48 -11.34 11.45 -14.59
CA LEU A 48 -11.37 12.89 -14.47
C LEU A 48 -9.97 13.45 -14.72
N ASP A 49 -9.90 14.59 -15.40
CA ASP A 49 -8.65 15.33 -15.58
C ASP A 49 -8.30 16.15 -14.31
N GLU A 50 -8.63 15.62 -13.12
CA GLU A 50 -8.35 16.23 -11.83
C GLU A 50 -7.86 15.16 -10.85
N GLU A 51 -6.90 15.52 -9.99
CA GLU A 51 -6.43 14.65 -8.91
C GLU A 51 -7.15 14.99 -7.59
N GLY A 52 -7.20 14.03 -6.67
CA GLY A 52 -7.67 14.23 -5.30
C GLY A 52 -8.80 13.28 -4.89
N PRO A 53 -9.26 13.38 -3.63
CA PRO A 53 -10.15 12.38 -3.03
C PRO A 53 -11.45 12.18 -3.80
N ARG A 54 -11.96 13.27 -4.37
CA ARG A 54 -13.17 13.27 -5.18
C ARG A 54 -12.99 12.46 -6.47
N ALA A 55 -11.89 12.68 -7.18
CA ALA A 55 -11.60 11.97 -8.41
C ALA A 55 -11.43 10.47 -8.14
N THR A 56 -10.58 10.14 -7.17
CA THR A 56 -10.35 8.76 -6.72
C THR A 56 -11.66 8.06 -6.37
N ARG A 57 -12.57 8.71 -5.64
CA ARG A 57 -13.89 8.14 -5.30
C ARG A 57 -14.77 7.88 -6.52
N ILE A 58 -14.72 8.73 -7.53
CA ILE A 58 -15.52 8.57 -8.77
C ILE A 58 -14.93 7.47 -9.66
N GLU A 59 -13.61 7.39 -9.72
CA GLU A 59 -12.86 6.43 -10.55
C GLU A 59 -12.85 5.03 -9.95
N SER A 60 -12.98 4.92 -8.64
CA SER A 60 -12.97 3.64 -7.90
C SER A 60 -14.28 2.84 -8.00
N GLY A 61 -15.32 3.38 -8.64
CA GLY A 61 -16.58 2.68 -8.91
C GLY A 61 -17.21 2.02 -7.67
N ALA A 62 -17.47 0.71 -7.75
CA ALA A 62 -18.08 -0.05 -6.66
C ALA A 62 -17.08 -0.36 -5.54
N ALA A 63 -15.81 -0.60 -5.88
CA ALA A 63 -14.76 -0.84 -4.89
C ALA A 63 -14.60 0.33 -3.93
N GLY A 64 -14.54 1.57 -4.45
CA GLY A 64 -14.42 2.77 -3.60
C GLY A 64 -15.63 3.01 -2.69
N ARG A 65 -16.82 2.49 -3.05
CA ARG A 65 -18.03 2.58 -2.21
C ARG A 65 -18.11 1.50 -1.14
N ALA A 66 -17.35 0.42 -1.30
CA ALA A 66 -17.28 -0.67 -0.33
C ALA A 66 -16.25 -0.39 0.78
N LEU A 67 -15.38 0.62 0.61
CA LEU A 67 -14.38 0.98 1.62
C LEU A 67 -15.02 1.61 2.87
N GLU A 68 -14.45 1.27 4.01
CA GLU A 68 -14.78 1.80 5.34
C GLU A 68 -13.54 2.49 5.94
N CYS A 69 -12.94 3.41 5.19
CA CYS A 69 -11.75 4.16 5.62
C CYS A 69 -12.05 5.06 6.83
N ASP A 70 -11.01 5.34 7.61
CA ASP A 70 -11.05 6.37 8.65
C ASP A 70 -10.83 7.76 8.03
N GLY A 71 -9.97 7.84 7.01
CA GLY A 71 -9.75 9.02 6.19
C GLY A 71 -10.42 8.99 4.82
N GLU A 72 -9.87 9.80 3.90
CA GLU A 72 -10.22 9.75 2.49
C GLU A 72 -9.67 8.50 1.80
N ILE A 73 -10.19 8.16 0.62
CA ILE A 73 -9.65 7.06 -0.19
C ILE A 73 -8.25 7.43 -0.65
N TYR A 74 -7.29 6.55 -0.40
CA TYR A 74 -5.88 6.75 -0.75
C TYR A 74 -5.63 6.51 -2.24
N SER A 75 -6.07 5.36 -2.73
CA SER A 75 -5.90 4.99 -4.13
C SER A 75 -7.09 4.18 -4.63
N GLY A 76 -7.32 4.24 -5.94
CA GLY A 76 -8.35 3.42 -6.58
C GLY A 76 -8.70 3.94 -7.96
N GLY A 77 -9.34 3.07 -8.74
CA GLY A 77 -9.59 3.32 -10.15
C GLY A 77 -10.23 2.12 -10.85
N GLY A 78 -10.47 2.29 -12.14
CA GLY A 78 -10.80 1.19 -13.05
C GLY A 78 -9.54 0.56 -13.63
N SER A 79 -9.63 -0.69 -14.06
CA SER A 79 -8.50 -1.38 -14.69
C SER A 79 -8.40 -1.19 -16.20
N GLU A 80 -7.16 -1.13 -16.66
CA GLU A 80 -6.79 -1.04 -18.07
C GLU A 80 -7.09 -2.35 -18.84
N PRO A 81 -7.16 -2.32 -20.18
CA PRO A 81 -7.31 -3.52 -21.01
C PRO A 81 -6.14 -4.52 -20.88
N TRP A 82 -6.41 -5.81 -21.03
CA TRP A 82 -5.40 -6.88 -21.00
C TRP A 82 -5.64 -7.96 -22.07
N SER A 83 -4.64 -8.81 -22.32
CA SER A 83 -4.67 -9.81 -23.38
C SER A 83 -5.34 -11.14 -22.95
N GLU A 84 -5.69 -12.01 -23.90
CA GLU A 84 -6.39 -13.29 -23.64
C GLU A 84 -5.64 -14.24 -22.70
N GLY A 85 -4.33 -14.07 -22.53
CA GLY A 85 -3.50 -14.87 -21.62
C GLY A 85 -3.42 -14.32 -20.20
N ASP A 86 -3.82 -13.07 -19.96
CA ASP A 86 -3.60 -12.39 -18.66
C ASP A 86 -4.80 -12.55 -17.71
N GLY A 87 -5.96 -12.91 -18.24
CA GLY A 87 -7.18 -13.13 -17.47
C GLY A 87 -7.17 -14.46 -16.72
N GLY A 88 -7.64 -14.43 -15.48
CA GLY A 88 -7.86 -15.63 -14.67
C GLY A 88 -9.01 -16.50 -15.17
N SER A 89 -8.96 -17.80 -14.88
CA SER A 89 -10.05 -18.74 -15.16
C SER A 89 -11.15 -18.74 -14.08
N THR A 90 -10.84 -18.22 -12.89
CA THR A 90 -11.75 -18.08 -11.74
C THR A 90 -11.74 -16.64 -11.20
N PRO A 91 -12.70 -16.24 -10.36
CA PRO A 91 -12.65 -14.94 -9.67
C PRO A 91 -11.35 -14.69 -8.92
N GLU A 92 -10.83 -15.69 -8.21
CA GLU A 92 -9.55 -15.63 -7.49
C GLU A 92 -8.38 -15.48 -8.46
N GLY A 93 -8.43 -16.16 -9.61
CA GLY A 93 -7.49 -15.92 -10.70
C GLY A 93 -7.54 -14.46 -11.18
N GLY A 94 -8.72 -13.85 -11.26
CA GLY A 94 -8.86 -12.43 -11.58
C GLY A 94 -8.32 -11.50 -10.51
N LEU A 95 -8.40 -11.89 -9.22
CA LEU A 95 -7.75 -11.16 -8.13
C LEU A 95 -6.22 -11.31 -8.21
N LYS A 96 -5.71 -12.47 -8.62
CA LYS A 96 -4.27 -12.64 -8.89
C LYS A 96 -3.82 -11.72 -10.03
N THR A 97 -4.58 -11.66 -11.13
CA THR A 97 -4.34 -10.74 -12.26
C THR A 97 -4.26 -9.28 -11.79
N TYR A 98 -5.11 -8.85 -10.86
CA TYR A 98 -5.04 -7.52 -10.26
C TYR A 98 -3.66 -7.22 -9.65
N PHE A 99 -3.11 -8.15 -8.86
CA PHE A 99 -1.81 -7.94 -8.24
C PHE A 99 -0.62 -8.04 -9.20
N GLU A 100 -0.81 -8.67 -10.36
CA GLU A 100 0.21 -8.83 -11.40
C GLU A 100 0.26 -7.63 -12.33
N ILE A 101 -0.90 -7.13 -12.75
CA ILE A 101 -1.04 -6.00 -13.68
C ILE A 101 -0.90 -4.66 -12.96
N GLU A 102 -1.67 -4.45 -11.89
CA GLU A 102 -1.78 -3.12 -11.25
C GLU A 102 -0.69 -2.89 -10.19
N GLN A 103 -0.01 -3.96 -9.75
CA GLN A 103 1.05 -3.93 -8.72
C GLN A 103 0.75 -2.98 -7.53
N PRO A 104 -0.44 -3.12 -6.91
CA PRO A 104 -0.89 -2.19 -5.90
C PRO A 104 -0.09 -2.33 -4.61
N ASP A 105 0.04 -1.24 -3.85
CA ASP A 105 0.67 -1.27 -2.54
C ASP A 105 -0.31 -1.71 -1.43
N VAL A 106 -0.79 -2.95 -1.54
CA VAL A 106 -1.70 -3.59 -0.57
C VAL A 106 -1.25 -5.02 -0.28
N PRO A 107 -1.73 -5.67 0.80
CA PRO A 107 -1.49 -7.09 1.04
C PRO A 107 -1.88 -7.91 -0.20
N ARG A 108 -1.14 -9.00 -0.49
CA ARG A 108 -1.43 -9.87 -1.64
C ARG A 108 -2.29 -11.09 -1.27
N SER A 109 -2.57 -11.27 0.01
CA SER A 109 -3.34 -12.38 0.57
C SER A 109 -4.17 -11.90 1.75
N GLY A 110 -5.13 -12.72 2.19
CA GLY A 110 -6.03 -12.40 3.30
C GLY A 110 -7.35 -11.75 2.86
N TYR A 111 -7.65 -11.79 1.56
CA TYR A 111 -8.92 -11.31 1.02
C TYR A 111 -10.04 -12.30 1.30
N ARG A 112 -11.28 -11.84 1.27
CA ARG A 112 -12.46 -12.70 1.29
C ARG A 112 -13.41 -12.33 0.18
N VAL A 113 -14.21 -13.30 -0.26
CA VAL A 113 -15.39 -13.01 -1.09
C VAL A 113 -16.43 -12.34 -0.20
N GLU A 114 -16.72 -11.08 -0.48
CA GLU A 114 -17.77 -10.34 0.21
C GLU A 114 -19.12 -10.51 -0.46
N ARG A 115 -19.13 -10.45 -1.79
CA ARG A 115 -20.35 -10.45 -2.57
C ARG A 115 -20.10 -10.93 -3.99
N GLU A 116 -21.08 -11.64 -4.53
CA GLU A 116 -21.11 -12.06 -5.93
C GLU A 116 -22.41 -11.58 -6.58
N GLU A 117 -22.30 -10.98 -7.76
CA GLU A 117 -23.47 -10.54 -8.53
C GLU A 117 -23.16 -10.47 -10.02
N GLY A 118 -23.96 -11.13 -10.85
CA GLY A 118 -23.99 -10.87 -12.29
C GLY A 118 -22.63 -11.04 -13.00
N GLY A 119 -21.85 -12.05 -12.63
CA GLY A 119 -20.51 -12.29 -13.17
C GLY A 119 -19.44 -11.35 -12.62
N ARG A 120 -19.67 -10.78 -11.42
CA ARG A 120 -18.70 -10.01 -10.65
C ARG A 120 -18.54 -10.59 -9.26
N VAL A 121 -17.36 -10.42 -8.71
CA VAL A 121 -17.06 -10.75 -7.32
C VAL A 121 -16.37 -9.57 -6.68
N LEU A 122 -16.87 -9.13 -5.53
CA LEU A 122 -16.20 -8.18 -4.64
C LEU A 122 -15.35 -8.96 -3.65
N PHE A 123 -14.04 -8.74 -3.74
CA PHE A 123 -13.09 -9.14 -2.72
C PHE A 123 -12.83 -7.98 -1.78
N SER A 124 -12.80 -8.26 -0.48
CA SER A 124 -12.42 -7.29 0.55
C SER A 124 -11.26 -7.81 1.39
N TYR A 125 -10.38 -6.88 1.76
CA TYR A 125 -9.37 -7.07 2.80
C TYR A 125 -9.79 -6.24 4.01
N ASP A 126 -10.06 -6.91 5.12
CA ASP A 126 -10.59 -6.27 6.31
C ASP A 126 -9.50 -6.08 7.36
N VAL A 127 -9.54 -4.94 8.02
CA VAL A 127 -8.77 -4.66 9.24
C VAL A 127 -9.77 -4.32 10.33
N ASP A 128 -9.72 -5.07 11.44
CA ASP A 128 -10.65 -4.91 12.57
C ASP A 128 -12.14 -4.91 12.17
N GLY A 129 -12.48 -5.76 11.19
CA GLY A 129 -13.85 -5.96 10.70
C GLY A 129 -14.37 -4.85 9.77
N ARG A 130 -13.49 -3.96 9.30
CA ARG A 130 -13.80 -2.90 8.34
C ARG A 130 -13.04 -3.09 7.04
N THR A 131 -13.71 -2.93 5.91
CA THR A 131 -13.10 -3.10 4.58
C THR A 131 -12.09 -1.98 4.30
N LYS A 132 -10.79 -2.30 4.25
CA LYS A 132 -9.70 -1.35 3.98
C LYS A 132 -9.16 -1.45 2.55
N VAL A 133 -9.35 -2.58 1.89
CA VAL A 133 -9.08 -2.75 0.44
C VAL A 133 -10.28 -3.44 -0.19
N ALA A 134 -10.70 -2.96 -1.35
CA ALA A 134 -11.81 -3.54 -2.11
C ALA A 134 -11.38 -3.75 -3.56
N VAL A 135 -11.64 -4.93 -4.11
CA VAL A 135 -11.37 -5.26 -5.52
C VAL A 135 -12.60 -5.93 -6.10
N VAL A 136 -13.21 -5.30 -7.10
CA VAL A 136 -14.25 -5.94 -7.90
C VAL A 136 -13.59 -6.56 -9.11
N VAL A 137 -13.68 -7.88 -9.23
CA VAL A 137 -13.33 -8.59 -10.46
C VAL A 137 -14.59 -8.86 -11.28
N ALA A 138 -14.44 -8.89 -12.60
CA ALA A 138 -15.53 -9.19 -13.51
C ALA A 138 -15.09 -10.19 -14.58
N LYS A 139 -16.04 -11.02 -15.01
CA LYS A 139 -15.83 -11.98 -16.10
C LYS A 139 -16.06 -11.36 -17.47
N ASP A 140 -15.16 -11.65 -18.41
CA ASP A 140 -15.28 -11.44 -19.85
C ASP A 140 -15.75 -10.03 -20.23
N ARG A 141 -14.89 -9.03 -19.97
CA ARG A 141 -15.14 -7.64 -20.31
C ARG A 141 -14.58 -7.32 -21.70
N LYS A 142 -15.08 -6.24 -22.31
CA LYS A 142 -14.61 -5.80 -23.63
C LYS A 142 -13.10 -5.53 -23.57
N ASN A 143 -12.33 -6.20 -24.44
CA ASN A 143 -10.87 -6.17 -24.49
C ASN A 143 -10.19 -6.61 -23.18
N ARG A 144 -10.88 -7.45 -22.41
CA ARG A 144 -10.51 -7.94 -21.08
C ARG A 144 -11.12 -9.35 -20.87
N PRO A 145 -10.73 -10.32 -21.71
CA PRO A 145 -11.21 -11.70 -21.62
C PRO A 145 -10.79 -12.38 -20.31
N GLY A 146 -11.58 -13.34 -19.84
CA GLY A 146 -11.35 -14.01 -18.56
C GLY A 146 -11.83 -13.20 -17.35
N TRP A 147 -11.47 -13.66 -16.16
CA TRP A 147 -11.67 -12.91 -14.93
C TRP A 147 -10.50 -11.95 -14.71
N GLY A 148 -10.80 -10.72 -14.33
CA GLY A 148 -9.77 -9.76 -13.95
C GLY A 148 -10.38 -8.54 -13.26
N PRO A 149 -9.53 -7.58 -12.82
CA PRO A 149 -10.01 -6.42 -12.11
C PRO A 149 -10.92 -5.55 -12.99
N GLU A 150 -12.03 -5.09 -12.42
CA GLU A 150 -12.88 -4.07 -13.03
C GLU A 150 -12.67 -2.73 -12.34
N THR A 151 -12.72 -2.72 -11.00
CA THR A 151 -12.41 -1.55 -10.16
C THR A 151 -11.74 -1.99 -8.87
N SER A 152 -10.80 -1.19 -8.37
CA SER A 152 -10.15 -1.40 -7.07
C SER A 152 -10.06 -0.11 -6.28
N ALA A 153 -9.97 -0.22 -4.96
CA ALA A 153 -9.70 0.92 -4.08
C ALA A 153 -9.04 0.47 -2.78
N SER A 154 -8.28 1.36 -2.14
CA SER A 154 -7.69 1.16 -0.82
C SER A 154 -7.75 2.43 0.04
N CYS A 155 -7.86 2.22 1.36
CA CYS A 155 -7.65 3.24 2.37
C CYS A 155 -6.15 3.55 2.51
N ASP A 156 -5.82 4.59 3.29
CA ASP A 156 -4.42 4.97 3.53
C ASP A 156 -3.63 3.80 4.12
N PRO A 157 -2.37 3.55 3.68
CA PRO A 157 -1.52 2.53 4.27
C PRO A 157 -1.42 2.55 5.80
N ALA A 158 -1.57 3.71 6.44
CA ALA A 158 -1.67 3.83 7.89
C ALA A 158 -2.84 3.03 8.52
N GLU A 159 -3.85 2.69 7.73
CA GLU A 159 -5.00 1.87 8.14
C GLU A 159 -4.79 0.36 7.88
N LEU A 160 -3.70 -0.04 7.21
CA LEU A 160 -3.36 -1.44 6.94
C LEU A 160 -2.50 -2.04 8.06
N PRO A 161 -2.46 -3.37 8.26
CA PRO A 161 -1.76 -3.96 9.39
C PRO A 161 -0.26 -3.62 9.42
N GLU A 162 0.28 -3.40 10.62
CA GLU A 162 1.71 -3.11 10.81
C GLU A 162 2.60 -4.20 10.20
N SER A 163 2.18 -5.47 10.28
CA SER A 163 2.91 -6.59 9.67
C SER A 163 3.11 -6.45 8.16
N PHE A 164 2.26 -5.68 7.48
CA PHE A 164 2.40 -5.35 6.07
C PHE A 164 3.21 -4.07 5.88
N THR A 165 2.89 -3.00 6.60
CA THR A 165 3.52 -1.70 6.38
C THR A 165 4.96 -1.64 6.87
N ALA A 166 5.34 -2.44 7.88
CA ALA A 166 6.71 -2.51 8.38
C ALA A 166 7.70 -3.07 7.34
N THR A 167 7.22 -3.66 6.24
CA THR A 167 8.07 -4.15 5.14
C THR A 167 8.15 -3.17 3.98
N LYS A 168 7.65 -1.96 4.13
CA LYS A 168 7.55 -0.96 3.06
C LYS A 168 8.67 0.07 3.17
N GLU A 169 8.89 0.77 2.06
CA GLU A 169 9.95 1.78 1.97
C GLU A 169 9.57 3.08 2.71
N TYR A 170 8.27 3.30 2.93
CA TYR A 170 7.76 4.40 3.73
C TYR A 170 7.63 4.03 5.21
N GLU A 171 7.80 5.05 6.04
CA GLU A 171 7.64 5.02 7.48
C GLU A 171 6.37 5.77 7.86
N ILE A 172 5.59 5.16 8.75
CA ILE A 172 4.31 5.70 9.22
C ILE A 172 4.53 6.38 10.55
N TRP A 173 4.29 7.69 10.58
CA TRP A 173 4.37 8.47 11.80
C TRP A 173 3.12 8.23 12.66
N THR A 174 3.23 8.57 13.94
CA THR A 174 2.15 8.51 14.92
C THR A 174 1.86 9.89 15.49
N ASP A 175 0.66 10.10 15.99
CA ASP A 175 0.31 11.29 16.76
C ASP A 175 0.82 11.20 18.22
N ARG A 176 0.45 12.18 19.05
CA ARG A 176 0.85 12.21 20.47
C ARG A 176 0.25 11.07 21.30
N ASP A 177 -0.87 10.51 20.85
CA ASP A 177 -1.59 9.43 21.51
C ASP A 177 -1.14 8.05 20.98
N GLY A 178 -0.24 8.02 19.99
CA GLY A 178 0.30 6.81 19.38
C GLY A 178 -0.56 6.25 18.25
N HIS A 179 -1.57 6.99 17.76
CA HIS A 179 -2.33 6.57 16.58
C HIS A 179 -1.52 6.83 15.32
N ARG A 180 -1.59 5.90 14.37
CA ARG A 180 -0.91 6.01 13.08
C ARG A 180 -1.55 7.12 12.26
N VAL A 181 -0.71 7.99 11.73
CA VAL A 181 -1.11 9.14 10.92
C VAL A 181 -1.07 8.75 9.45
N PRO A 182 -2.06 9.15 8.63
CA PRO A 182 -2.07 8.89 7.19
C PRO A 182 -0.76 9.30 6.51
N ILE A 183 -0.23 8.46 5.62
CA ILE A 183 1.01 8.78 4.88
C ILE A 183 0.82 9.94 3.90
N THR A 184 -0.44 10.22 3.54
CA THR A 184 -0.85 11.40 2.76
C THR A 184 -0.71 12.72 3.53
N GLU A 185 -0.57 12.66 4.85
CA GLU A 185 -0.36 13.81 5.72
C GLU A 185 1.11 13.94 6.12
N VAL A 186 1.73 12.84 6.57
CA VAL A 186 3.15 12.79 6.90
C VAL A 186 3.71 11.39 6.69
N SER A 187 4.84 11.31 6.00
CA SER A 187 5.59 10.07 5.85
C SER A 187 7.07 10.37 5.66
N SER A 188 7.92 9.39 5.97
CA SER A 188 9.33 9.45 5.61
C SER A 188 9.78 8.21 4.90
N SER A 189 10.89 8.28 4.17
CA SER A 189 11.45 7.13 3.47
C SER A 189 12.94 7.30 3.22
N VAL A 190 13.64 6.19 3.07
CA VAL A 190 15.02 6.18 2.56
C VAL A 190 15.02 6.64 1.10
N GLY A 191 16.07 7.36 0.71
CA GLY A 191 16.26 7.78 -0.67
C GLY A 191 16.42 6.60 -1.62
N SER A 192 15.96 6.77 -2.86
CA SER A 192 15.88 5.65 -3.79
C SER A 192 17.25 5.14 -4.24
N ALA A 193 17.38 3.81 -4.29
CA ALA A 193 18.60 3.14 -4.71
C ALA A 193 18.98 3.40 -6.17
N HIS A 194 18.00 3.68 -7.05
CA HIS A 194 18.31 3.99 -8.46
C HIS A 194 19.01 5.34 -8.66
N CYS A 195 19.01 6.19 -7.62
CA CYS A 195 19.69 7.49 -7.60
C CYS A 195 20.95 7.47 -6.72
N ASP A 196 21.31 6.31 -6.17
CA ASP A 196 22.34 6.16 -5.13
C ASP A 196 22.08 7.02 -3.88
N TRP A 197 20.80 7.27 -3.55
CA TRP A 197 20.39 8.13 -2.42
C TRP A 197 20.09 7.38 -1.13
N GLN A 198 20.50 6.11 -0.99
CA GLN A 198 20.15 5.31 0.19
C GLN A 198 20.71 5.86 1.52
N GLN A 199 21.63 6.83 1.48
CA GLN A 199 22.17 7.52 2.66
C GLN A 199 21.38 8.79 3.02
N ALA A 200 20.53 9.28 2.11
CA ALA A 200 19.60 10.35 2.38
C ALA A 200 18.28 9.80 2.92
N HIS A 201 17.60 10.62 3.72
CA HIS A 201 16.27 10.31 4.25
C HIS A 201 15.33 11.45 3.94
N PHE A 202 14.15 11.14 3.43
CA PHE A 202 13.17 12.12 2.99
C PHE A 202 11.99 12.15 3.95
N LEU A 203 11.42 13.33 4.17
CA LEU A 203 10.20 13.56 4.93
C LEU A 203 9.22 14.32 4.04
N GLU A 204 8.09 13.71 3.72
CA GLU A 204 6.95 14.35 3.09
C GLU A 204 5.99 14.85 4.16
N LEU A 205 5.53 16.10 4.02
CA LEU A 205 4.57 16.72 4.93
C LEU A 205 3.55 17.54 4.16
N GLY A 206 2.28 17.34 4.49
CA GLY A 206 1.13 17.98 3.85
C GLY A 206 0.62 17.20 2.63
N ALA A 207 -0.61 17.52 2.22
CA ALA A 207 -1.31 16.79 1.17
C ALA A 207 -1.35 17.58 -0.16
N TYR A 208 -1.38 16.85 -1.28
CA TYR A 208 -1.59 17.38 -2.63
C TYR A 208 -0.66 18.56 -2.97
N GLN A 209 -1.23 19.73 -3.26
CA GLN A 209 -0.54 20.95 -3.67
C GLN A 209 0.28 21.59 -2.53
N ASP A 210 -0.03 21.26 -1.27
CA ASP A 210 0.64 21.83 -0.09
C ASP A 210 1.81 20.95 0.41
N ARG A 211 2.06 19.82 -0.26
CA ARG A 211 3.09 18.84 0.08
C ARG A 211 4.48 19.47 0.00
N LYS A 212 5.25 19.31 1.07
CA LYS A 212 6.63 19.74 1.20
C LYS A 212 7.51 18.52 1.42
N LEU A 213 8.64 18.51 0.73
CA LEU A 213 9.66 17.47 0.86
C LEU A 213 10.86 18.06 1.60
N TYR A 214 11.29 17.43 2.68
CA TYR A 214 12.49 17.76 3.43
C TYR A 214 13.48 16.61 3.33
N ALA A 215 14.78 16.92 3.46
CA ALA A 215 15.81 15.89 3.34
C ALA A 215 16.82 15.97 4.48
N ARG A 216 17.12 14.80 5.05
CA ARG A 216 18.31 14.50 5.84
C ARG A 216 19.39 14.00 4.89
N ASP A 217 20.51 14.69 4.78
CA ASP A 217 21.59 14.28 3.88
C ASP A 217 22.96 14.40 4.57
N PRO A 218 23.27 13.50 5.52
CA PRO A 218 24.51 13.56 6.30
C PRO A 218 25.77 13.29 5.47
N ASP A 219 25.63 12.52 4.38
CA ASP A 219 26.74 12.08 3.53
C ASP A 219 26.85 12.90 2.23
N GLY A 220 25.96 13.87 2.01
CA GLY A 220 25.99 14.75 0.84
C GLY A 220 25.72 14.01 -0.47
N VAL A 221 24.83 13.00 -0.47
CA VAL A 221 24.52 12.20 -1.66
C VAL A 221 23.56 12.92 -2.62
N LEU A 222 22.89 13.98 -2.16
CA LEU A 222 22.03 14.80 -3.01
C LEU A 222 22.87 15.79 -3.83
N GLU A 223 22.47 16.04 -5.08
CA GLU A 223 23.22 16.96 -5.95
C GLU A 223 23.31 18.37 -5.31
N PRO A 224 24.47 19.06 -5.44
CA PRO A 224 24.61 20.42 -4.97
C PRO A 224 23.51 21.33 -5.50
N GLY A 225 22.83 22.02 -4.58
CA GLY A 225 21.74 22.93 -4.91
C GLY A 225 20.36 22.28 -4.97
N MET A 226 20.19 20.98 -4.69
CA MET A 226 18.87 20.36 -4.50
C MET A 226 18.12 20.89 -3.28
N LEU A 227 18.84 21.25 -2.22
CA LEU A 227 18.28 21.70 -0.96
C LEU A 227 18.24 23.24 -0.90
N ASN A 228 17.23 23.78 -0.23
CA ASN A 228 17.12 25.23 0.00
C ASN A 228 18.20 25.76 0.96
N ASP A 229 18.70 24.89 1.84
CA ASP A 229 19.84 25.13 2.72
C ASP A 229 20.64 23.84 2.89
N ALA A 230 21.78 23.88 3.58
CA ALA A 230 22.53 22.68 3.94
C ALA A 230 21.83 21.89 5.04
N TYR A 231 21.96 20.56 5.00
CA TYR A 231 21.61 19.72 6.15
C TYR A 231 22.55 20.03 7.32
N ASP A 232 22.01 20.15 8.52
CA ASP A 232 22.77 20.29 9.76
C ASP A 232 22.27 19.28 10.79
N GLY A 233 23.16 18.38 11.22
CA GLY A 233 22.82 17.28 12.14
C GLY A 233 22.83 17.66 13.62
N ASP A 234 23.29 18.88 13.97
CA ASP A 234 23.36 19.31 15.37
C ASP A 234 23.10 20.82 15.48
N VAL A 235 21.82 21.17 15.64
CA VAL A 235 21.39 22.54 15.85
C VAL A 235 20.72 22.72 17.22
N PRO A 236 20.81 23.90 17.84
CA PRO A 236 19.86 24.24 18.90
C PRO A 236 18.45 24.35 18.31
N MET A 237 17.43 23.95 19.08
CA MET A 237 16.04 24.16 18.67
C MET A 237 15.75 25.67 18.54
N PRO A 238 15.25 26.16 17.39
CA PRO A 238 14.92 27.58 17.23
C PRO A 238 13.80 28.04 18.18
N GLU A 239 13.87 29.30 18.64
CA GLU A 239 12.90 29.86 19.60
C GLU A 239 11.43 29.88 19.09
N GLY A 240 11.22 29.83 17.77
CA GLY A 240 9.89 29.78 17.13
C GLY A 240 9.44 28.39 16.68
N ALA A 241 10.24 27.35 16.93
CA ALA A 241 9.88 26.00 16.54
C ALA A 241 8.80 25.44 17.49
N HIS A 242 7.76 24.85 16.93
CA HIS A 242 6.68 24.21 17.67
C HIS A 242 6.57 22.72 17.35
N ASP A 243 6.23 21.93 18.37
CA ASP A 243 5.98 20.51 18.24
C ASP A 243 4.71 20.27 17.42
N THR A 244 4.85 19.57 16.29
CA THR A 244 3.69 19.23 15.44
C THR A 244 2.81 18.17 16.10
N GLY A 245 3.38 17.38 17.01
CA GLY A 245 2.76 16.21 17.60
C GLY A 245 3.08 14.89 16.89
N TYR A 246 3.71 14.93 15.71
CA TYR A 246 4.09 13.72 14.99
C TYR A 246 5.33 13.06 15.60
N ARG A 247 5.30 11.73 15.67
CA ARG A 247 6.33 10.88 16.28
C ARG A 247 6.70 9.73 15.35
N LEU A 248 7.99 9.40 15.32
CA LEU A 248 8.50 8.19 14.68
C LEU A 248 9.59 7.58 15.55
N GLY A 249 9.24 6.53 16.31
CA GLY A 249 10.09 6.03 17.38
C GLY A 249 10.43 7.16 18.38
N ASP A 250 11.72 7.40 18.62
CA ASP A 250 12.19 8.49 19.48
C ASP A 250 12.28 9.86 18.78
N ARG A 251 11.91 9.94 17.49
CA ARG A 251 11.94 11.18 16.72
C ARG A 251 10.66 11.99 16.91
N GLN A 252 10.81 13.30 17.01
CA GLN A 252 9.70 14.25 17.11
C GLN A 252 9.85 15.31 16.02
N LEU A 253 8.79 15.58 15.27
CA LEU A 253 8.80 16.63 14.25
C LEU A 253 8.44 17.99 14.85
N TRP A 254 9.24 19.00 14.53
CA TRP A 254 9.06 20.38 14.91
C TRP A 254 9.17 21.29 13.68
N LEU A 255 8.39 22.36 13.64
CA LEU A 255 8.36 23.30 12.52
C LEU A 255 8.39 24.75 13.00
N THR A 256 8.94 25.63 12.18
CA THR A 256 8.77 27.09 12.26
C THR A 256 7.61 27.54 11.38
N GLU A 257 7.14 28.79 11.53
CA GLU A 257 6.05 29.35 10.72
C GLU A 257 6.35 29.35 9.21
N ASP A 258 7.60 29.60 8.81
CA ASP A 258 8.00 29.62 7.40
C ASP A 258 8.09 28.24 6.75
N THR A 259 8.14 27.16 7.55
CA THR A 259 8.24 25.76 7.10
C THR A 259 9.38 25.47 6.13
N SER A 260 10.43 26.30 6.10
CA SER A 260 11.59 26.14 5.22
C SER A 260 12.49 24.98 5.61
N THR A 261 12.44 24.60 6.89
CA THR A 261 13.24 23.53 7.50
C THR A 261 12.35 22.73 8.44
N ALA A 262 12.45 21.41 8.36
CA ALA A 262 11.89 20.51 9.35
C ALA A 262 12.94 20.24 10.43
N TYR A 263 12.59 20.45 11.70
CA TYR A 263 13.47 20.17 12.81
C TYR A 263 13.07 18.84 13.44
N VAL A 264 13.97 17.86 13.41
CA VAL A 264 13.73 16.53 13.95
C VAL A 264 14.50 16.39 15.25
N ARG A 265 13.76 16.39 16.37
CA ARG A 265 14.34 16.16 17.69
C ARG A 265 14.53 14.66 17.90
N THR A 266 15.73 14.27 18.31
CA THR A 266 16.12 12.90 18.68
C THR A 266 16.62 12.87 20.13
N PRO A 267 16.95 11.69 20.70
CA PRO A 267 17.64 11.62 21.98
C PRO A 267 19.02 12.30 22.00
N ASP A 268 19.68 12.38 20.84
CA ASP A 268 21.06 12.84 20.71
C ASP A 268 21.18 14.34 20.37
N GLY A 269 20.10 14.97 19.90
CA GLY A 269 20.12 16.37 19.50
C GLY A 269 18.91 16.78 18.67
N VAL A 270 19.07 17.84 17.88
CA VAL A 270 18.08 18.28 16.89
C VAL A 270 18.77 18.37 15.55
N GLU A 271 18.19 17.70 14.56
CA GLU A 271 18.62 17.78 13.16
C GLU A 271 17.76 18.81 12.42
N ALA A 272 18.38 19.60 11.54
CA ALA A 272 17.73 20.52 10.62
C ALA A 272 17.68 19.90 9.22
N TRP A 273 16.49 19.50 8.79
CA TRP A 273 16.24 18.89 7.49
C TRP A 273 15.72 19.99 6.55
N PRO A 274 16.57 20.54 5.65
CA PRO A 274 16.15 21.59 4.74
C PRO A 274 15.12 21.08 3.74
N ARG A 275 14.23 21.98 3.31
CA ARG A 275 13.27 21.67 2.24
C ARG A 275 14.01 21.46 0.92
N VAL A 276 13.63 20.41 0.19
CA VAL A 276 14.05 20.14 -1.20
C VAL A 276 13.40 21.18 -2.10
N LYS A 277 14.17 21.73 -3.06
CA LYS A 277 13.66 22.72 -4.01
C LYS A 277 12.61 22.11 -4.93
N ASP A 278 11.61 22.92 -5.27
CA ASP A 278 10.54 22.51 -6.17
C ASP A 278 11.12 22.08 -7.53
N GLY A 279 10.62 20.95 -8.06
CA GLY A 279 11.08 20.37 -9.31
C GLY A 279 12.44 19.65 -9.25
N MET A 280 13.08 19.56 -8.08
CA MET A 280 14.26 18.71 -7.90
C MET A 280 13.83 17.27 -7.59
N GLY A 281 14.49 16.34 -8.24
CA GLY A 281 14.24 14.91 -8.12
C GLY A 281 15.33 14.13 -8.83
N CYS A 282 15.20 12.80 -8.81
CA CYS A 282 16.13 11.94 -9.52
C CYS A 282 16.10 12.23 -11.02
N ARG A 283 17.26 12.18 -11.67
CA ARG A 283 17.43 12.51 -13.09
C ARG A 283 17.80 11.28 -13.91
#